data_AF-A0A2M7F7Q7-F1
#
_entry.id   AF-A0A2M7F7Q7-F1
#
_cell.length_a   1.000
_cell.length_b   1.000
_cell.length_c   1.000
_cell.angle_alpha   90.00
_cell.angle_beta   90.00
_cell.angle_gamma   90.00
#
_symmetry.space_group_name_H-M   'P 1'
#
loop_
_entity.id
_entity.type
_entity.pdbx_description
1 polymer ?
#
loop_
_entity_poly.entity_id
_entity_poly.type
_entity_poly.pdbx_seq_one_letter_code
_entity_poly.pdbx_strand_id
1 'polypeptide(L)'
;MGVTERAELYRMEKKGKRAQMTKRDTNLTLPVQERLAGIGRKYSLRLILLFGSQAHGTPHAKSDIDVAVLTEGGSGMQMSDQLDLMSDLGEAFGREVDLSILDHADPLFLHRAAENAVLLHGGSRALAELRIKAFRKYQDFRRILKMEREFVLNHYKIGEPDHD
;
A
#
# COMPACT_ATOMS: atom_id res chain seq x y z
N MET A 1 -25.58 15.95 -19.10
CA MET A 1 -24.44 15.01 -19.10
C MET A 1 -24.62 14.03 -17.96
N GLY A 2 -24.90 12.77 -18.29
CA GLY A 2 -25.29 11.74 -17.34
C GLY A 2 -24.10 11.22 -16.53
N VAL A 3 -24.37 10.76 -15.31
CA VAL A 3 -23.36 10.21 -14.37
C VAL A 3 -22.57 9.04 -14.98
N THR A 4 -23.18 8.33 -15.93
CA THR A 4 -22.60 7.23 -16.72
C THR A 4 -21.50 7.69 -17.68
N GLU A 5 -21.67 8.86 -18.29
CA GLU A 5 -20.74 9.43 -19.28
C GLU A 5 -19.43 9.87 -18.62
N ARG A 6 -19.51 10.41 -17.40
CA ARG A 6 -18.33 10.74 -16.56
C ARG A 6 -17.56 9.50 -16.10
N ALA A 7 -18.26 8.39 -15.84
CA ALA A 7 -17.63 7.14 -15.43
C ALA A 7 -16.89 6.46 -16.60
N GLU A 8 -17.38 6.61 -17.83
CA GLU A 8 -16.71 6.12 -19.03
C GLU A 8 -15.51 6.99 -19.41
N LEU A 9 -15.62 8.32 -19.32
CA LEU A 9 -14.47 9.23 -19.46
C LEU A 9 -13.35 8.92 -18.46
N TYR A 10 -13.68 8.66 -17.20
CA TYR A 10 -12.70 8.26 -16.17
C TYR A 10 -12.06 6.88 -16.45
N ARG A 11 -12.83 5.94 -17.03
CA ARG A 11 -12.36 4.60 -17.40
C ARG A 11 -11.50 4.63 -18.67
N MET A 12 -11.74 5.57 -19.57
CA MET A 12 -10.96 5.80 -20.81
C MET A 12 -9.66 6.55 -20.54
N GLU A 13 -9.66 7.57 -19.67
CA GLU A 13 -8.42 8.25 -19.24
C GLU A 13 -7.45 7.30 -18.52
N LYS A 14 -7.95 6.37 -17.69
CA LYS A 14 -7.12 5.34 -17.06
C LYS A 14 -6.65 4.26 -18.04
N LYS A 15 -7.38 3.96 -19.12
CA LYS A 15 -6.91 3.00 -20.15
C LYS A 15 -5.76 3.56 -20.99
N GLY A 16 -5.78 4.85 -21.32
CA GLY A 16 -4.69 5.52 -22.04
C GLY A 16 -3.39 5.64 -21.22
N LYS A 17 -3.49 5.93 -19.92
CA LYS A 17 -2.33 6.02 -19.01
C LYS A 17 -1.77 4.67 -18.55
N ARG A 18 -2.57 3.59 -18.60
CA ARG A 18 -2.12 2.21 -18.27
C ARG A 18 -1.10 1.63 -19.24
N ALA A 19 -0.99 2.18 -20.45
CA ALA A 19 -0.09 1.67 -21.49
C ALA A 19 1.28 2.38 -21.56
N GLN A 20 1.55 3.41 -20.75
CA GLN A 20 2.80 4.20 -20.81
C GLN A 20 3.68 4.20 -19.56
N MET A 21 3.28 3.58 -18.44
CA MET A 21 4.16 3.40 -17.27
C MET A 21 4.62 1.96 -17.11
N THR A 22 5.10 1.40 -18.21
CA THR A 22 5.88 0.16 -18.23
C THR A 22 7.37 0.53 -18.29
N LYS A 23 8.13 0.13 -17.26
CA LYS A 23 9.58 -0.15 -17.32
C LYS A 23 10.59 1.01 -17.35
N ARG A 24 10.58 2.02 -16.45
CA ARG A 24 11.74 2.95 -16.40
C ARG A 24 12.43 3.26 -15.06
N ASP A 25 11.83 3.06 -13.88
CA ASP A 25 12.52 3.43 -12.62
C ASP A 25 12.63 2.31 -11.57
N THR A 26 12.81 1.05 -11.99
CA THR A 26 13.23 -0.05 -11.10
C THR A 26 14.48 -0.75 -11.62
N ASN A 27 15.49 0.01 -12.08
CA ASN A 27 16.85 -0.51 -12.14
C ASN A 27 17.44 -0.44 -10.71
N LEU A 28 16.88 -1.24 -9.81
CA LEU A 28 17.63 -1.64 -8.62
C LEU A 28 18.80 -2.47 -9.15
N THR A 29 20.02 -1.95 -9.02
CA THR A 29 21.23 -2.65 -9.42
C THR A 29 21.20 -4.06 -8.80
N LEU A 30 21.67 -5.10 -9.51
CA LEU A 30 21.75 -6.49 -9.01
C LEU A 30 22.24 -6.59 -7.54
N PRO A 31 23.24 -5.81 -7.07
CA PRO A 31 23.64 -5.77 -5.67
C PRO A 31 22.52 -5.46 -4.66
N VAL A 32 21.58 -4.59 -5.02
CA VAL A 32 20.49 -4.19 -4.13
C VAL A 32 19.45 -5.31 -4.03
N GLN A 33 19.14 -6.00 -5.13
CA GLN A 33 18.23 -7.14 -5.11
C GLN A 33 18.77 -8.29 -4.24
N GLU A 34 20.07 -8.57 -4.31
CA GLU A 34 20.71 -9.59 -3.47
C GLU A 34 20.68 -9.22 -1.99
N ARG A 35 20.95 -7.95 -1.65
CA ARG A 35 20.82 -7.44 -0.27
C ARG A 35 19.40 -7.59 0.25
N LEU A 36 18.40 -7.18 -0.54
CA LEU A 36 16.98 -7.31 -0.16
C LEU A 36 16.57 -8.78 0.02
N ALA A 37 17.12 -9.69 -0.77
CA ALA A 37 16.91 -11.13 -0.57
C ALA A 37 17.57 -11.65 0.71
N GLY A 38 18.74 -11.13 1.08
CA GLY A 38 19.40 -11.42 2.36
C GLY A 38 18.57 -10.93 3.55
N ILE A 39 18.10 -9.67 3.49
CA ILE A 39 17.23 -9.06 4.49
C ILE A 39 15.93 -9.86 4.63
N GLY A 40 15.29 -10.21 3.51
CA GLY A 40 14.07 -11.01 3.52
C GLY A 40 14.23 -12.35 4.27
N ARG A 41 15.36 -13.03 4.09
CA ARG A 41 15.67 -14.27 4.84
C ARG A 41 15.99 -14.01 6.31
N LYS A 42 16.79 -12.98 6.62
CA LYS A 42 17.20 -12.63 8.00
C LYS A 42 15.99 -12.38 8.90
N TYR A 43 14.99 -11.68 8.38
CA TYR A 43 13.80 -11.28 9.13
C TYR A 43 12.57 -12.14 8.86
N SER A 44 12.72 -13.28 8.16
CA SER A 44 11.61 -14.16 7.79
C SER A 44 10.44 -13.42 7.13
N LEU A 45 10.74 -12.61 6.12
CA LEU A 45 9.76 -11.81 5.38
C LEU A 45 9.26 -12.55 4.16
N ARG A 46 7.93 -12.63 4.04
CA ARG A 46 7.25 -13.20 2.88
C ARG A 46 7.26 -12.25 1.67
N LEU A 47 7.13 -10.95 1.94
CA LEU A 47 7.13 -9.89 0.93
C LEU A 47 7.86 -8.66 1.44
N ILE A 48 8.61 -8.02 0.54
CA ILE A 48 9.06 -6.62 0.68
C ILE A 48 8.51 -5.88 -0.54
N LEU A 49 7.79 -4.79 -0.27
CA LEU A 49 7.06 -4.02 -1.27
C LEU A 49 7.44 -2.55 -1.14
N LEU A 50 7.74 -1.92 -2.26
CA LEU A 50 7.78 -0.46 -2.34
C LEU A 50 6.38 0.04 -2.65
N PHE A 51 5.88 1.03 -1.91
CA PHE A 51 4.58 1.64 -2.16
C PHE A 51 4.68 3.18 -2.07
N GLY A 52 3.54 3.87 -2.06
CA GLY A 52 3.51 5.33 -1.88
C GLY A 52 3.87 6.14 -3.13
N SER A 53 4.19 7.42 -2.91
CA SER A 53 4.38 8.43 -3.97
C SER A 53 5.52 8.09 -4.94
N GLN A 54 6.49 7.31 -4.47
CA GLN A 54 7.65 6.83 -5.24
C GLN A 54 7.30 5.71 -6.23
N ALA A 55 6.15 5.06 -6.10
CA ALA A 55 5.68 4.08 -7.09
C ALA A 55 5.14 4.74 -8.38
N HIS A 56 4.88 6.05 -8.37
CA HIS A 56 4.15 6.72 -9.45
C HIS A 56 4.68 8.10 -9.92
N GLY A 57 5.72 8.69 -9.31
CA GLY A 57 6.22 9.99 -9.74
C GLY A 57 7.60 10.36 -9.22
N THR A 58 8.33 11.09 -10.07
CA THR A 58 9.67 11.67 -9.91
C THR A 58 10.26 11.61 -8.50
N PRO A 59 11.38 10.90 -8.29
CA PRO A 59 12.02 10.81 -6.99
C PRO A 59 12.49 12.22 -6.57
N HIS A 60 11.76 12.83 -5.64
CA HIS A 60 12.30 13.97 -4.92
C HIS A 60 13.47 13.45 -4.09
N ALA A 61 14.66 14.01 -4.31
CA ALA A 61 15.93 13.63 -3.69
C ALA A 61 15.98 13.76 -2.14
N LYS A 62 14.87 14.11 -1.49
CA LYS A 62 14.70 14.28 -0.05
C LYS A 62 13.52 13.51 0.55
N SER A 63 12.77 12.76 -0.25
CA SER A 63 11.62 12.01 0.26
C SER A 63 12.11 10.73 0.94
N ASP A 64 11.44 10.29 1.98
CA ASP A 64 11.63 8.94 2.54
C ASP A 64 11.10 7.88 1.56
N ILE A 65 11.58 6.64 1.68
CA ILE A 65 11.06 5.50 0.91
C ILE A 65 9.99 4.78 1.71
N ASP A 66 8.77 4.70 1.19
CA ASP A 66 7.70 3.93 1.81
C ASP A 66 7.86 2.43 1.49
N VAL A 67 8.30 1.63 2.48
CA VAL A 67 8.48 0.19 2.34
C VAL A 67 7.50 -0.57 3.22
N ALA A 68 6.71 -1.44 2.59
CA ALA A 68 5.78 -2.31 3.27
C ALA A 68 6.31 -3.74 3.29
N VAL A 69 6.24 -4.39 4.44
CA VAL A 69 6.67 -5.78 4.61
C VAL A 69 5.54 -6.65 5.13
N LEU A 70 5.60 -7.93 4.76
CA LEU A 70 4.70 -8.96 5.29
C LEU A 70 5.56 -10.07 5.86
N THR A 71 5.35 -10.44 7.12
CA THR A 71 6.12 -11.52 7.74
C THR A 71 5.60 -12.89 7.31
N GLU A 72 6.48 -13.89 7.34
CA GLU A 72 6.06 -15.27 7.18
C GLU A 72 5.12 -15.67 8.34
N GLY A 73 4.06 -16.40 8.03
CA GLY A 73 3.07 -16.83 9.03
C GLY A 73 2.10 -15.77 9.52
N GLY A 74 2.31 -14.47 9.24
CA GLY A 74 1.34 -13.43 9.59
C GLY A 74 1.39 -12.95 11.05
N SER A 75 2.48 -13.23 11.77
CA SER A 75 2.63 -12.95 13.20
C SER A 75 3.05 -11.52 13.53
N GLY A 76 3.29 -10.70 12.50
CA GLY A 76 3.95 -9.41 12.69
C GLY A 76 5.41 -9.56 13.12
N MET A 77 5.96 -8.49 13.68
CA MET A 77 7.39 -8.35 14.01
C MET A 77 7.56 -7.54 15.29
N GLN A 78 8.55 -7.89 16.12
CA GLN A 78 8.87 -7.12 17.34
C GLN A 78 9.48 -5.76 17.01
N MET A 79 9.31 -4.78 17.90
CA MET A 79 9.81 -3.41 17.69
C MET A 79 11.32 -3.35 17.47
N SER A 80 12.10 -4.16 18.18
CA SER A 80 13.56 -4.26 17.99
C SER A 80 13.90 -4.69 16.56
N ASP A 81 13.23 -5.74 16.07
CA ASP A 81 13.46 -6.28 14.73
C ASP A 81 13.00 -5.29 13.66
N GLN A 82 11.96 -4.51 13.92
CA GLN A 82 11.51 -3.42 13.03
C GLN A 82 12.56 -2.33 12.90
N LEU A 83 13.16 -1.89 14.01
CA LEU A 83 14.22 -0.88 14.00
C LEU A 83 15.47 -1.37 13.26
N ASP A 84 15.88 -2.61 13.52
CA ASP A 84 17.02 -3.21 12.82
C ASP A 84 16.73 -3.37 11.32
N LEU A 85 15.50 -3.79 10.97
CA LEU A 85 15.05 -3.89 9.58
C LEU A 85 15.03 -2.51 8.89
N MET A 86 14.57 -1.46 9.57
CA MET A 86 14.62 -0.08 9.05
C MET A 86 16.05 0.35 8.75
N SER A 87 17.00 0.03 9.64
CA SER A 87 18.43 0.33 9.44
C SER A 87 18.99 -0.45 8.23
N ASP A 88 18.76 -1.76 8.17
CA ASP A 88 19.23 -2.62 7.08
C ASP A 88 18.67 -2.19 5.71
N LEU A 89 17.37 -1.84 5.66
CA LEU A 89 16.73 -1.32 4.46
C LEU A 89 17.29 0.06 4.10
N GLY A 90 17.47 0.94 5.08
CA GLY A 90 18.04 2.27 4.89
C GLY A 90 19.44 2.23 4.29
N GLU A 91 20.28 1.31 4.77
CA GLU A 91 21.60 1.04 4.20
C GLU A 91 21.52 0.48 2.77
N ALA A 92 20.57 -0.44 2.51
CA ALA A 92 20.39 -1.04 1.19
C ALA A 92 19.92 -0.02 0.14
N PHE A 93 19.10 0.96 0.54
CA PHE A 93 18.60 2.01 -0.34
C PHE A 93 19.45 3.29 -0.34
N GLY A 94 20.35 3.45 0.64
CA GLY A 94 21.17 4.65 0.83
C GLY A 94 20.39 5.89 1.29
N ARG A 95 19.19 5.72 1.87
CA ARG A 95 18.33 6.79 2.41
C ARG A 95 17.35 6.25 3.45
N GLU A 96 16.74 7.13 4.23
CA GLU A 96 15.75 6.75 5.25
C GLU A 96 14.51 6.08 4.63
N VAL A 97 13.97 5.12 5.37
CA VAL A 97 12.85 4.25 4.97
C VAL A 97 11.75 4.36 6.01
N ASP A 98 10.53 4.62 5.56
CA ASP A 98 9.32 4.46 6.36
C ASP A 98 8.83 3.01 6.24
N LEU A 99 8.90 2.28 7.36
CA LEU A 99 8.57 0.86 7.40
C LEU A 99 7.12 0.66 7.85
N SER A 100 6.36 -0.06 7.03
CA SER A 100 4.98 -0.43 7.33
C SER A 100 4.80 -1.95 7.41
N ILE A 101 4.26 -2.45 8.53
CA ILE A 101 3.99 -3.87 8.74
C ILE A 101 2.57 -4.22 8.28
N LEU A 102 2.43 -5.07 7.26
CA LEU A 102 1.14 -5.38 6.64
C LEU A 102 0.32 -6.45 7.37
N ASP A 103 0.93 -7.18 8.31
CA ASP A 103 0.31 -8.30 9.03
C ASP A 103 -0.96 -7.89 9.77
N HIS A 104 -0.91 -6.74 10.44
CA HIS A 104 -1.99 -6.18 11.25
C HIS A 104 -2.49 -4.82 10.74
N ALA A 105 -2.07 -4.42 9.54
CA ALA A 105 -2.51 -3.18 8.91
C ALA A 105 -4.04 -3.10 8.78
N ASP A 106 -4.58 -1.89 8.93
CA ASP A 106 -5.99 -1.64 8.74
C ASP A 106 -6.41 -1.91 7.27
N PRO A 107 -7.67 -2.25 7.01
CA PRO A 107 -8.14 -2.60 5.66
C PRO A 107 -7.91 -1.52 4.60
N LEU A 108 -7.98 -0.23 4.96
CA LEU A 108 -7.82 0.87 4.02
C LEU A 108 -6.34 1.03 3.66
N PHE A 109 -5.45 1.04 4.64
CA PHE A 109 -4.01 1.11 4.41
C PHE A 109 -3.51 -0.12 3.63
N LEU A 110 -3.90 -1.31 4.05
CA LEU A 110 -3.53 -2.56 3.37
C LEU A 110 -3.95 -2.55 1.90
N HIS A 111 -5.15 -2.03 1.59
CA HIS A 111 -5.62 -1.88 0.22
C HIS A 111 -4.77 -0.89 -0.59
N ARG A 112 -4.49 0.29 -0.02
CA ARG A 112 -3.66 1.32 -0.67
C ARG A 112 -2.23 0.85 -0.93
N ALA A 113 -1.61 0.22 0.08
CA ALA A 113 -0.27 -0.33 -0.02
C ALA A 113 -0.20 -1.42 -1.10
N ALA A 114 -1.18 -2.34 -1.15
CA ALA A 114 -1.18 -3.45 -2.11
C ALA A 114 -1.55 -3.04 -3.55
N GLU A 115 -2.36 -1.99 -3.75
CA GLU A 115 -2.87 -1.58 -5.06
C GLU A 115 -1.74 -1.21 -6.03
N ASN A 116 -0.80 -0.36 -5.58
CA ASN A 116 0.29 0.16 -6.40
C ASN A 116 1.68 -0.33 -5.94
N ALA A 117 1.73 -1.41 -5.16
CA ALA A 117 3.00 -1.99 -4.70
C ALA A 117 3.88 -2.49 -5.86
N VAL A 118 5.16 -2.17 -5.77
CA VAL A 118 6.25 -2.76 -6.55
C VAL A 118 6.90 -3.86 -5.72
N LEU A 119 6.99 -5.07 -6.28
CA LEU A 119 7.61 -6.22 -5.62
C LEU A 119 9.13 -6.07 -5.60
N LEU A 120 9.71 -6.02 -4.39
CA LEU A 120 11.16 -5.98 -4.18
C LEU A 120 11.72 -7.33 -3.74
N HIS A 121 10.98 -8.04 -2.89
CA HIS A 121 11.32 -9.40 -2.43
C HIS A 121 10.06 -10.26 -2.30
N GLY A 122 10.21 -11.55 -2.58
CA GLY A 122 9.15 -12.56 -2.51
C GLY A 122 8.62 -12.95 -3.89
N GLY A 123 7.48 -13.65 -3.89
CA GLY A 123 6.88 -14.21 -5.10
C GLY A 123 5.75 -13.38 -5.68
N SER A 124 5.62 -13.35 -7.01
CA SER A 124 4.47 -12.75 -7.70
C SER A 124 3.13 -13.32 -7.25
N ARG A 125 3.11 -14.63 -6.94
CA ARG A 125 1.94 -15.30 -6.36
C ARG A 125 1.57 -14.75 -4.99
N ALA A 126 2.54 -14.57 -4.10
CA ALA A 126 2.30 -14.03 -2.76
C ALA A 126 1.76 -12.59 -2.83
N LEU A 127 2.29 -11.77 -3.75
CA LEU A 127 1.74 -10.44 -4.00
C LEU A 127 0.29 -10.48 -4.52
N ALA A 128 -0.04 -11.41 -5.43
CA ALA A 128 -1.41 -11.59 -5.91
C ALA A 128 -2.36 -12.00 -4.77
N GLU A 129 -1.94 -12.93 -3.91
CA GLU A 129 -2.70 -13.33 -2.72
C GLU A 129 -2.91 -12.16 -1.75
N LEU A 130 -1.88 -11.35 -1.51
CA LEU A 130 -1.99 -10.13 -0.70
C LEU A 130 -3.01 -9.16 -1.31
N ARG A 131 -2.96 -8.90 -2.62
CA ARG A 131 -3.90 -8.02 -3.31
C ARG A 131 -5.34 -8.51 -3.18
N ILE A 132 -5.58 -9.81 -3.33
CA ILE A 132 -6.91 -10.41 -3.16
C ILE A 132 -7.38 -10.24 -1.71
N LYS A 133 -6.52 -10.54 -0.73
CA LYS A 133 -6.83 -10.37 0.71
C LYS A 133 -7.16 -8.92 1.04
N ALA A 134 -6.34 -7.98 0.58
CA ALA A 134 -6.50 -6.55 0.78
C ALA A 134 -7.81 -6.05 0.16
N PHE A 135 -8.12 -6.46 -1.07
CA PHE A 135 -9.37 -6.11 -1.74
C PHE A 135 -10.60 -6.62 -0.98
N ARG A 136 -10.59 -7.89 -0.53
CA ARG A 136 -11.70 -8.46 0.25
C ARG A 136 -11.92 -7.70 1.56
N LYS A 137 -10.86 -7.51 2.35
CA LYS A 137 -10.92 -6.73 3.61
C LYS A 137 -11.48 -5.33 3.39
N TYR A 138 -11.05 -4.65 2.33
CA TYR A 138 -11.55 -3.32 2.00
C TYR A 138 -13.03 -3.30 1.61
N GLN A 139 -13.50 -4.28 0.82
CA GLN A 139 -14.92 -4.39 0.46
C GLN A 139 -15.80 -4.61 1.69
N ASP A 140 -15.37 -5.47 2.62
CA ASP A 140 -16.08 -5.72 3.87
C ASP A 140 -16.13 -4.45 4.73
N PHE A 141 -14.99 -3.76 4.86
CA PHE A 141 -14.90 -2.50 5.62
C PHE A 141 -15.74 -1.37 5.00
N ARG A 142 -15.81 -1.27 3.66
CA ARG A 142 -16.66 -0.29 2.98
C ARG A 142 -18.14 -0.43 3.30
N ARG A 143 -18.62 -1.64 3.55
CA ARG A 143 -20.02 -1.86 3.97
C ARG A 143 -20.27 -1.23 5.33
N ILE A 144 -19.33 -1.40 6.27
CA ILE A 144 -19.38 -0.80 7.61
C ILE A 144 -19.39 0.73 7.52
N LEU A 145 -18.43 1.31 6.79
CA LEU A 145 -18.35 2.77 6.59
C LEU A 145 -19.63 3.35 5.97
N LYS A 146 -20.28 2.61 5.06
CA LYS A 146 -21.56 3.03 4.47
C LYS A 146 -22.66 3.08 5.54
N MET A 147 -22.75 2.06 6.39
CA MET A 147 -23.74 2.01 7.48
C MET A 147 -23.49 3.11 8.51
N GLU A 148 -22.23 3.34 8.91
CA GLU A 148 -21.87 4.44 9.83
C GLU A 148 -22.24 5.81 9.24
N ARG A 149 -21.94 6.03 7.96
CA ARG A 149 -22.29 7.27 7.27
C ARG A 149 -23.80 7.47 7.23
N GLU A 150 -24.57 6.43 6.93
CA GLU A 150 -26.04 6.49 6.92
C GLU A 150 -26.59 6.75 8.33
N PHE A 151 -26.02 6.13 9.36
CA PHE A 151 -26.39 6.37 10.75
C PHE A 151 -26.15 7.82 11.18
N VAL A 152 -24.94 8.35 10.95
CA VAL A 152 -24.58 9.74 11.27
C VAL A 152 -25.50 10.72 10.53
N LEU A 153 -25.72 10.54 9.23
CA LEU A 153 -26.60 11.41 8.45
C LEU A 153 -28.07 11.37 8.90
N ASN A 154 -28.55 10.23 9.40
CA ASN A 154 -29.91 10.09 9.91
C ASN A 154 -30.09 10.71 11.30
N HIS A 155 -29.05 10.66 12.15
CA HIS A 155 -29.12 11.20 13.52
C HIS A 155 -28.78 12.70 13.60
N TYR A 156 -27.97 13.24 12.68
CA TYR A 156 -27.72 14.69 12.59
C TYR A 156 -28.87 15.49 12.00
N LYS A 157 -29.88 14.85 11.39
CA LYS A 157 -31.11 15.51 10.91
C LYS A 157 -32.18 15.73 11.99
N ILE A 158 -31.98 15.23 13.22
CA ILE A 158 -32.94 15.32 14.32
C ILE A 158 -32.54 16.43 15.32
N GLY A 159 -31.49 17.20 15.01
CA GLY A 159 -30.88 18.17 15.91
C GLY A 159 -30.87 19.63 15.46
N GLU A 160 -31.76 20.06 14.55
CA GLU A 160 -32.06 21.49 14.47
C GLU A 160 -33.05 21.83 15.60
N PRO A 161 -32.68 22.66 16.59
CA PRO A 161 -33.65 23.14 17.57
C PRO A 161 -34.55 24.18 16.88
N ASP A 162 -35.86 24.02 17.04
CA ASP A 162 -36.83 25.08 16.74
C ASP A 162 -36.40 26.35 17.48
N HIS A 163 -35.93 27.34 16.73
CA HIS A 163 -35.71 28.69 17.24
C HIS A 163 -37.02 29.46 17.12
N ASP A 164 -37.80 29.45 18.20
CA ASP A 164 -38.84 30.44 18.50
C ASP A 164 -38.22 31.77 18.98
#